data_AF-A0AA38G8Q6-F1
#
_entry.id   AF-A0AA38G8Q6-F1
#
_cell.length_a   1.000
_cell.length_b   1.000
_cell.length_c   1.000
_cell.angle_alpha   90.00
_cell.angle_beta   90.00
_cell.angle_gamma   90.00
#
_symmetry.space_group_name_H-M   'P 1'
#
loop_
_entity.id
_entity.type
_entity.pdbx_description
1 polymer ?
#
loop_
_entity_poly.entity_id
_entity_poly.type
_entity_poly.pdbx_seq_one_letter_code
_entity_poly.pdbx_strand_id
1 'polypeptide(L)'
;MAVMLIVASFMYSYTSRITGDQMKPTFTSVEALVASGFAVGYQKGSFVGEYLYANLGISKRNLRAYGTAEEYAEALLKGPNRGGVAAIFDEIPYVRLFLSGRCGFTMVGPIYKTGGFGFVFSRGSDLVADMNTAILTLAEHTALREIESKYFNTTPCSDSGTVGIGLDTFWWLFLLLGIVLSLALIVFFKMKDPESSEQQNDPSSNLEESSSQDEDQHHLDINFISEVDENVP
;
A
#
# COMPACT_ATOMS: atom_id res chain seq x y z
N MET A 1 -16.15 0.69 34.93
CA MET A 1 -14.75 1.13 34.89
C MET A 1 -13.86 0.18 34.08
N ALA A 2 -13.89 -1.14 34.33
CA ALA A 2 -13.08 -2.13 33.60
C ALA A 2 -13.33 -2.19 32.07
N VAL A 3 -14.58 -2.12 31.62
CA VAL A 3 -14.93 -2.13 30.17
C VAL A 3 -14.33 -0.93 29.43
N MET A 4 -14.34 0.25 30.05
CA MET A 4 -13.73 1.44 29.43
C MET A 4 -12.21 1.33 29.35
N LEU A 5 -11.56 0.69 30.32
CA LEU A 5 -10.11 0.42 30.27
C LEU A 5 -9.75 -0.58 29.17
N ILE A 6 -10.59 -1.59 28.94
CA ILE A 6 -10.39 -2.56 27.85
C ILE A 6 -10.56 -1.88 26.49
N VAL A 7 -11.64 -1.11 26.29
CA VAL A 7 -11.86 -0.37 25.05
C VAL A 7 -10.75 0.66 24.83
N ALA A 8 -10.33 1.40 25.86
CA ALA A 8 -9.22 2.34 25.76
C ALA A 8 -7.89 1.64 25.42
N SER A 9 -7.60 0.48 26.02
CA SER A 9 -6.38 -0.29 25.73
C SER A 9 -6.40 -0.91 24.33
N PHE A 10 -7.57 -1.35 23.87
CA PHE A 10 -7.77 -1.82 22.50
C PHE A 10 -7.57 -0.66 21.51
N MET A 11 -8.23 0.48 21.72
CA MET A 11 -8.05 1.67 20.88
C MET A 11 -6.60 2.17 20.88
N TYR A 12 -5.90 2.13 22.02
CA TYR A 12 -4.49 2.52 22.16
C TYR A 12 -3.53 1.53 21.46
N SER A 13 -3.77 0.24 21.60
CA SER A 13 -2.94 -0.80 20.96
C SER A 13 -3.13 -0.83 19.44
N TYR A 14 -4.34 -0.54 18.97
CA TYR A 14 -4.63 -0.41 17.53
C TYR A 14 -4.05 0.89 16.95
N THR A 15 -4.14 2.02 17.65
CA THR A 15 -3.50 3.27 17.21
C THR A 15 -1.97 3.16 17.15
N SER A 16 -1.34 2.45 18.10
CA SER A 16 0.11 2.21 18.07
C SER A 16 0.59 1.42 16.85
N ARG A 17 -0.26 0.53 16.29
CA ARG A 17 0.03 -0.18 15.02
C ARG A 17 -0.21 0.70 13.80
N ILE A 18 -1.09 1.69 13.89
CA ILE A 18 -1.41 2.64 12.82
C ILE A 18 -0.33 3.73 12.69
N THR A 19 0.43 4.01 13.75
CA THR A 19 1.52 5.01 13.73
C THR A 19 2.91 4.40 13.46
N GLY A 20 2.97 3.11 13.10
CA GLY A 20 4.19 2.31 13.24
C GLY A 20 4.92 1.88 11.97
N ASP A 21 4.37 2.10 10.78
CA ASP A 21 5.07 1.83 9.51
C ASP A 21 5.72 3.11 8.99
N GLN A 22 6.61 3.70 9.80
CA GLN A 22 7.73 4.41 9.17
C GLN A 22 8.44 3.37 8.31
N MET A 23 8.47 3.61 7.00
CA MET A 23 9.15 2.76 6.02
C MET A 23 10.55 2.42 6.56
N LYS A 24 10.69 1.24 7.18
CA LYS A 24 11.99 0.83 7.69
C LYS A 24 12.85 0.59 6.47
N PRO A 25 13.94 1.36 6.27
CA PRO A 25 14.84 1.10 5.17
C PRO A 25 15.26 -0.37 5.17
N THR A 26 15.14 -1.02 4.01
CA THR A 26 15.63 -2.40 3.85
C THR A 26 17.13 -2.49 4.14
N PHE A 27 17.86 -1.38 3.93
CA PHE A 27 19.28 -1.24 4.26
C PHE A 27 19.52 0.06 5.02
N THR A 28 20.01 -0.04 6.25
CA THR A 28 20.35 1.11 7.10
C THR A 28 21.77 1.64 6.84
N SER A 29 22.60 0.87 6.14
CA SER A 29 23.99 1.22 5.84
C SER A 29 24.39 0.76 4.44
N VAL A 30 25.33 1.48 3.82
CA VAL A 30 25.84 1.11 2.50
C VAL A 30 26.72 -0.12 2.57
N GLU A 31 27.39 -0.36 3.70
CA GLU A 31 28.17 -1.58 3.94
C GLU A 31 27.26 -2.82 3.91
N ALA A 32 26.08 -2.73 4.52
CA ALA A 32 25.08 -3.80 4.45
C ALA A 32 24.57 -4.01 3.02
N LEU A 33 24.38 -2.92 2.26
CA LEU A 33 23.98 -2.99 0.85
C LEU A 33 25.09 -3.64 -0.01
N VAL A 34 26.35 -3.25 0.16
CA VAL A 34 27.50 -3.83 -0.55
C VAL A 34 27.64 -5.31 -0.20
N ALA A 35 27.56 -5.67 1.08
CA ALA A 35 27.65 -7.05 1.56
C ALA A 35 26.51 -7.93 1.04
N SER A 36 25.31 -7.37 0.84
CA SER A 36 24.16 -8.11 0.32
C SER A 36 24.34 -8.61 -1.11
N GLY A 37 25.19 -7.93 -1.90
CA GLY A 37 25.39 -8.24 -3.32
C GLY A 37 24.15 -8.00 -4.19
N PHE A 38 23.13 -7.29 -3.70
CA PHE A 38 21.94 -6.95 -4.48
C PHE A 38 22.21 -5.92 -5.58
N ALA A 39 21.28 -5.84 -6.54
CA ALA A 39 21.34 -4.86 -7.59
C ALA A 39 21.07 -3.45 -7.08
N VAL A 40 21.82 -2.46 -7.58
CA VAL A 40 21.72 -1.06 -7.22
C VAL A 40 21.54 -0.22 -8.47
N GLY A 41 20.55 0.66 -8.44
CA GLY A 41 20.20 1.55 -9.53
C GLY A 41 20.98 2.87 -9.48
N TYR A 42 21.17 3.49 -10.65
CA TYR A 42 21.70 4.84 -10.80
C TYR A 42 21.20 5.49 -12.09
N GLN A 43 21.34 6.81 -12.19
CA GLN A 43 20.96 7.55 -13.39
C GLN A 43 21.84 7.19 -14.60
N LYS A 44 21.22 6.82 -15.71
CA LYS A 44 21.93 6.53 -16.96
C LYS A 44 22.68 7.76 -17.45
N GLY A 45 23.99 7.59 -17.69
CA GLY A 45 24.85 8.66 -18.17
C GLY A 45 25.42 9.56 -17.08
N SER A 46 25.10 9.32 -15.80
CA SER A 46 25.72 10.05 -14.69
C SER A 46 27.05 9.42 -14.28
N PHE A 47 27.87 10.22 -13.57
CA PHE A 47 29.12 9.75 -12.98
C PHE A 47 28.90 8.79 -11.79
N VAL A 48 27.66 8.73 -11.28
CA VAL A 48 27.30 7.99 -10.07
C VAL A 48 27.66 6.52 -10.23
N GLY A 49 27.42 5.90 -11.39
CA GLY A 49 27.75 4.50 -11.62
C GLY A 49 29.25 4.19 -11.42
N GLU A 50 30.14 5.06 -11.92
CA GLU A 50 31.58 4.89 -11.73
C GLU A 50 31.99 5.19 -10.29
N TYR A 51 31.36 6.16 -9.63
CA TYR A 51 31.58 6.44 -8.20
C TYR A 51 31.18 5.23 -7.32
N LEU A 52 30.02 4.63 -7.57
CA LEU A 52 29.56 3.44 -6.85
C LEU A 52 30.53 2.26 -7.00
N TYR A 53 31.11 2.10 -8.18
CA TYR A 53 32.09 1.06 -8.45
C TYR A 53 33.46 1.36 -7.80
N ALA A 54 34.02 2.53 -8.07
CA ALA A 54 35.39 2.89 -7.70
C ALA A 54 35.55 3.26 -6.22
N ASN A 55 34.53 3.89 -5.62
CA ASN A 55 34.60 4.42 -4.26
C ASN A 55 33.82 3.60 -3.24
N LEU A 56 32.70 2.99 -3.64
CA LEU A 56 31.84 2.20 -2.73
C LEU A 56 31.97 0.69 -2.93
N GLY A 57 32.76 0.23 -3.91
CA GLY A 57 33.06 -1.19 -4.11
C GLY A 57 31.88 -2.01 -4.63
N ILE A 58 30.84 -1.38 -5.19
CA ILE A 58 29.71 -2.10 -5.78
C ILE A 58 30.14 -2.68 -7.12
N SER A 59 30.08 -4.01 -7.24
CA SER A 59 30.45 -4.72 -8.48
C SER A 59 29.63 -4.23 -9.68
N LYS A 60 30.29 -4.01 -10.83
CA LYS A 60 29.64 -3.56 -12.08
C LYS A 60 28.46 -4.45 -12.50
N ARG A 61 28.52 -5.76 -12.22
CA ARG A 61 27.43 -6.72 -12.54
C ARG A 61 26.13 -6.42 -11.79
N ASN A 62 26.23 -5.77 -10.63
CA ASN A 62 25.11 -5.41 -9.76
C ASN A 62 24.58 -4.00 -10.05
N LEU A 63 25.28 -3.21 -10.86
CA LEU A 63 24.83 -1.88 -11.24
C LEU A 63 23.77 -1.95 -12.35
N ARG A 64 22.73 -1.13 -12.22
CA ARG A 64 21.64 -0.98 -13.20
C ARG A 64 21.43 0.50 -13.51
N ALA A 65 21.53 0.85 -14.77
CA ALA A 65 21.30 2.22 -15.23
C ALA A 65 19.83 2.40 -15.62
N TYR A 66 19.22 3.49 -15.17
CA TYR A 66 17.82 3.84 -15.46
C TYR A 66 17.74 5.27 -16.00
N GLY A 67 16.85 5.51 -16.95
CA GLY A 67 16.73 6.79 -17.66
C GLY A 67 15.57 7.67 -17.20
N THR A 68 14.57 7.12 -16.50
CA THR A 68 13.35 7.84 -16.13
C THR A 68 12.95 7.61 -14.68
N ALA A 69 12.14 8.52 -14.14
CA ALA A 69 11.57 8.40 -12.79
C ALA A 69 10.63 7.19 -12.67
N GLU A 70 9.96 6.81 -13.76
CA GLU A 70 9.08 5.64 -13.82
C GLU A 70 9.87 4.34 -13.69
N GLU A 71 11.01 4.24 -14.39
CA GLU A 71 11.92 3.10 -14.27
C GLU A 71 12.48 2.98 -12.85
N TYR A 72 12.75 4.11 -12.18
CA TYR A 72 13.18 4.11 -10.78
C TYR A 72 12.11 3.49 -9.89
N ALA A 73 10.87 3.97 -10.02
CA ALA A 73 9.75 3.49 -9.22
C ALA A 73 9.49 2.00 -9.47
N GLU A 74 9.46 1.55 -10.72
CA GLU A 74 9.26 0.14 -11.07
C GLU A 74 10.37 -0.74 -10.47
N ALA A 75 11.63 -0.34 -10.62
CA ALA A 75 12.76 -1.09 -10.10
C ALA A 75 12.76 -1.20 -8.57
N LEU A 76 12.41 -0.12 -7.87
CA LEU A 76 12.29 -0.09 -6.41
C LEU A 76 11.09 -0.92 -5.92
N LEU A 77 9.93 -0.81 -6.57
CA LEU A 77 8.72 -1.57 -6.21
C LEU A 77 8.90 -3.07 -6.43
N LYS A 78 9.61 -3.46 -7.48
CA LYS A 78 9.95 -4.86 -7.75
C LYS A 78 10.88 -5.43 -6.67
N GLY A 79 11.78 -4.59 -6.15
CA GLY A 79 12.71 -4.94 -5.08
C GLY A 79 13.78 -5.95 -5.50
N PRO A 80 14.81 -6.18 -4.67
CA PRO A 80 15.98 -6.97 -5.07
C PRO A 80 15.65 -8.45 -5.33
N ASN A 81 14.66 -9.01 -4.62
CA ASN A 81 14.31 -10.43 -4.70
C ASN A 81 13.50 -10.80 -5.96
N ARG A 82 12.89 -9.83 -6.65
CA ARG A 82 12.11 -10.08 -7.87
C ARG A 82 12.80 -9.52 -9.12
N GLY A 83 14.11 -9.27 -9.04
CA GLY A 83 14.88 -8.72 -10.15
C GLY A 83 14.67 -7.21 -10.38
N GLY A 84 14.32 -6.48 -9.33
CA GLY A 84 14.44 -5.03 -9.24
C GLY A 84 15.75 -4.64 -8.54
N VAL A 85 15.76 -3.51 -7.83
CA VAL A 85 16.93 -3.01 -7.10
C VAL A 85 16.65 -2.85 -5.61
N ALA A 86 17.71 -2.92 -4.82
CA ALA A 86 17.66 -2.67 -3.38
C ALA A 86 17.64 -1.16 -3.05
N ALA A 87 18.30 -0.34 -3.87
CA ALA A 87 18.38 1.10 -3.71
C ALA A 87 18.72 1.78 -5.04
N ILE A 88 18.47 3.08 -5.12
CA ILE A 88 18.89 3.93 -6.23
C ILE A 88 19.75 5.07 -5.68
N PHE A 89 20.88 5.32 -6.31
CA PHE A 89 21.76 6.46 -6.02
C PHE A 89 21.67 7.48 -7.14
N ASP A 90 21.46 8.74 -6.77
CA ASP A 90 21.35 9.85 -7.70
C ASP A 90 21.69 11.17 -6.98
N GLU A 91 21.85 12.27 -7.71
CA GLU A 91 22.04 13.58 -7.08
C GLU A 91 20.79 14.00 -6.29
N ILE A 92 20.99 14.59 -5.09
CA ILE A 92 19.92 14.99 -4.18
C ILE A 92 18.76 15.76 -4.85
N PRO A 93 18.96 16.78 -5.71
CA PRO A 93 17.83 17.45 -6.33
C PRO A 93 16.99 16.54 -7.23
N TYR A 94 17.59 15.54 -7.89
CA TYR A 94 16.85 14.56 -8.67
C TYR A 94 16.09 13.58 -7.78
N VAL A 95 16.70 13.14 -6.67
CA VAL A 95 15.99 12.31 -5.68
C VAL A 95 14.83 13.06 -5.06
N ARG A 96 15.01 14.33 -4.67
CA ARG A 96 13.92 15.18 -4.14
C ARG A 96 12.80 15.35 -5.16
N LEU A 97 13.13 15.56 -6.42
CA LEU A 97 12.15 15.63 -7.50
C LEU A 97 11.42 14.30 -7.69
N PHE A 98 12.12 13.17 -7.64
CA PHE A 98 11.51 11.84 -7.72
C PHE A 98 10.54 11.57 -6.56
N LEU A 99 10.88 11.99 -5.35
CA LEU A 99 10.03 11.88 -4.17
C LEU A 99 8.85 12.87 -4.19
N SER A 100 8.92 13.91 -5.02
CA SER A 100 7.81 14.85 -5.22
C SER A 100 6.59 14.12 -5.75
N GLY A 101 5.52 14.06 -4.94
CA GLY A 101 4.26 13.42 -5.34
C GLY A 101 4.31 11.89 -5.40
N ARG A 102 5.38 11.24 -4.91
CA ARG A 102 5.50 9.77 -4.86
C ARG A 102 5.67 9.30 -3.42
N CYS A 103 4.55 8.91 -2.82
CA CYS A 103 4.55 8.32 -1.48
C CYS A 103 4.94 6.84 -1.56
N GLY A 104 5.56 6.32 -0.49
CA GLY A 104 6.08 4.94 -0.45
C GLY A 104 7.57 4.80 -0.76
N PHE A 105 8.26 5.91 -1.01
CA PHE A 105 9.72 5.96 -1.14
C PHE A 105 10.31 6.96 -0.15
N THR A 106 11.56 6.74 0.26
CA THR A 106 12.25 7.65 1.18
C THR A 106 13.76 7.64 0.93
N MET A 107 14.42 8.76 1.23
CA MET A 107 15.88 8.86 1.22
C MET A 107 16.45 8.20 2.48
N VAL A 108 17.45 7.35 2.30
CA VAL A 108 18.02 6.52 3.38
C VAL A 108 19.54 6.52 3.28
N GLY A 109 20.20 6.34 4.43
CA GLY A 109 21.67 6.28 4.50
C GLY A 109 22.35 7.66 4.49
N PRO A 110 23.69 7.66 4.50
CA PRO A 110 24.47 8.89 4.53
C PRO A 110 24.43 9.62 3.19
N ILE A 111 24.58 10.95 3.23
CA ILE A 111 24.76 11.77 2.03
C ILE A 111 26.24 11.74 1.63
N TYR A 112 26.53 11.22 0.44
CA TYR A 112 27.86 11.25 -0.16
C TYR A 112 28.08 12.59 -0.85
N LYS A 113 28.99 13.41 -0.31
CA LYS A 113 29.32 14.71 -0.90
C LYS A 113 30.08 14.52 -2.21
N THR A 114 29.55 15.09 -3.28
CA THR A 114 30.16 15.16 -4.60
C THR A 114 30.49 16.61 -4.95
N GLY A 115 31.14 16.85 -6.10
CA GLY A 115 31.60 18.18 -6.52
C GLY A 115 30.49 19.22 -6.80
N GLY A 116 29.23 18.82 -6.78
CA GLY A 116 28.08 19.69 -7.05
C GLY A 116 27.88 19.97 -8.54
N PHE A 117 26.91 20.85 -8.83
CA PHE A 117 26.61 21.33 -10.19
C PHE A 117 27.41 22.57 -10.51
N GLY A 118 27.78 22.74 -11.79
CA GLY A 118 28.53 23.90 -12.25
C GLY A 118 28.29 24.19 -13.73
N PHE A 119 28.66 25.40 -14.14
CA PHE A 119 28.64 25.84 -15.53
C PHE A 119 30.02 25.67 -16.15
N VAL A 120 30.06 25.26 -17.42
CA VAL A 120 31.31 25.00 -18.13
C VAL A 120 31.48 26.03 -19.25
N PHE A 121 32.64 26.65 -19.29
CA PHE A 121 33.04 27.61 -20.31
C PHE A 121 34.37 27.18 -20.94
N SER A 122 34.65 27.65 -22.15
CA SER A 122 35.95 27.46 -22.79
C SER A 122 37.05 28.14 -21.97
N ARG A 123 38.26 27.57 -22.04
CA ARG A 123 39.41 28.11 -21.32
C ARG A 123 39.71 29.53 -21.81
N GLY A 124 39.80 30.48 -20.88
CA GLY A 124 40.04 31.90 -21.17
C GLY A 124 38.78 32.72 -21.45
N SER A 125 37.59 32.16 -21.26
CA SER A 125 36.33 32.90 -21.39
C SER A 125 36.15 33.93 -20.27
N ASP A 126 35.93 35.18 -20.63
CA ASP A 126 35.65 36.27 -19.69
C ASP A 126 34.32 36.06 -18.92
N LEU A 127 33.39 35.28 -19.49
CA LEU A 127 32.09 34.95 -18.87
C LEU A 127 32.20 34.20 -17.53
N VAL A 128 33.35 33.57 -17.23
CA VAL A 128 33.53 32.83 -15.98
C VAL A 128 33.44 33.77 -14.77
N ALA A 129 34.04 34.95 -14.87
CA ALA A 129 34.04 35.92 -13.78
C ALA A 129 32.63 36.49 -13.54
N ASP A 130 31.94 36.84 -14.62
CA ASP A 130 30.58 37.38 -14.54
C ASP A 130 29.59 36.34 -13.99
N MET A 131 29.68 35.08 -14.47
CA MET A 131 28.82 34.00 -14.00
C MET A 131 29.05 33.69 -12.52
N ASN A 132 30.29 33.61 -12.07
CA ASN A 132 30.60 33.35 -10.66
C ASN A 132 30.08 34.49 -9.76
N THR A 133 30.24 35.74 -10.19
CA THR A 133 29.70 36.90 -9.47
C THR A 133 28.17 36.81 -9.40
N ALA A 134 27.51 36.53 -10.52
CA ALA A 134 26.05 36.38 -10.57
C ALA A 134 25.54 35.25 -9.66
N ILE A 135 26.23 34.10 -9.61
CA ILE A 135 25.88 32.98 -8.74
C ILE A 135 26.05 33.36 -7.26
N LEU A 136 27.14 34.03 -6.89
CA LEU A 136 27.37 34.48 -5.52
C LEU A 136 26.31 35.48 -5.08
N THR A 137 26.00 36.47 -5.94
CA THR A 137 24.92 37.43 -5.69
C THR A 137 23.57 36.71 -5.53
N LEU A 138 23.25 35.75 -6.39
CA LEU A 138 22.03 34.97 -6.28
C LEU A 138 21.96 34.17 -4.97
N ALA A 139 23.10 33.66 -4.49
CA ALA A 139 23.21 32.88 -3.28
C ALA A 139 23.13 33.70 -1.99
N GLU A 140 23.65 34.93 -1.99
CA GLU A 140 23.51 35.87 -0.87
C GLU A 140 22.06 36.39 -0.76
N HIS A 141 21.35 36.47 -1.87
CA HIS A 141 19.95 36.90 -1.91
C HIS A 141 18.95 35.74 -1.68
N THR A 142 17.71 36.07 -1.27
CA THR A 142 16.63 35.08 -1.10
C THR A 142 16.18 34.41 -2.39
N ALA A 143 16.66 34.89 -3.54
CA ALA A 143 16.31 34.42 -4.87
C ALA A 143 16.61 32.93 -5.08
N LEU A 144 17.73 32.39 -4.57
CA LEU A 144 17.97 30.94 -4.61
C LEU A 144 16.89 30.16 -3.87
N ARG A 145 16.45 30.66 -2.72
CA ARG A 145 15.41 30.02 -1.90
C ARG A 145 14.03 30.12 -2.56
N GLU A 146 13.78 31.20 -3.29
CA GLU A 146 12.56 31.36 -4.10
C GLU A 146 12.53 30.39 -5.28
N ILE A 147 13.67 30.18 -5.95
CA ILE A 147 13.81 29.17 -7.01
C ILE A 147 13.63 27.77 -6.41
N GLU A 148 14.30 27.47 -5.29
CA GLU A 148 14.12 26.19 -4.60
C GLU A 148 12.66 25.94 -4.25
N SER A 149 11.98 26.94 -3.67
CA SER A 149 10.57 26.85 -3.34
C SER A 149 9.67 26.75 -4.58
N LYS A 150 9.98 27.45 -5.68
CA LYS A 150 9.12 27.42 -6.86
C LYS A 150 9.21 26.10 -7.62
N TYR A 151 10.41 25.51 -7.71
CA TYR A 151 10.66 24.35 -8.56
C TYR A 151 10.80 23.03 -7.78
N PHE A 152 11.13 23.09 -6.49
CA PHE A 152 11.38 21.91 -5.65
C PHE A 152 10.51 21.87 -4.38
N ASN A 153 9.58 22.82 -4.18
CA ASN A 153 8.60 22.70 -3.10
C ASN A 153 7.58 21.64 -3.47
N THR A 154 7.83 20.46 -2.95
CA THR A 154 6.96 19.30 -3.08
C THR A 154 5.86 19.39 -2.03
N THR A 155 4.62 19.10 -2.42
CA THR A 155 3.59 18.76 -1.43
C THR A 155 4.11 17.59 -0.61
N PRO A 156 4.30 17.73 0.72
CA PRO A 156 4.66 16.57 1.52
C PRO A 156 3.60 15.50 1.30
N CYS A 157 4.03 14.24 1.22
CA CYS A 157 3.10 13.16 1.50
C CYS A 157 2.48 13.51 2.85
N SER A 158 1.18 13.77 2.86
CA SER A 158 0.52 13.95 4.14
C SER A 158 0.76 12.64 4.87
N ASP A 159 1.48 12.71 5.98
CA ASP A 159 1.27 11.80 7.11
C ASP A 159 -0.12 12.09 7.67
N SER A 160 -1.13 12.07 6.80
CA SER A 160 -2.46 11.76 7.19
C SER A 160 -2.39 10.29 7.58
N GLY A 161 -1.96 10.07 8.83
CA GLY A 161 -2.22 8.87 9.60
C GLY A 161 -3.71 8.57 9.74
N THR A 162 -4.57 9.18 8.92
CA THR A 162 -5.71 8.47 8.37
C THR A 162 -5.17 7.46 7.36
N VAL A 163 -4.68 6.31 7.88
CA VAL A 163 -5.05 5.04 7.27
C VAL A 163 -6.56 5.16 7.11
N GLY A 164 -7.02 5.48 5.90
CA GLY A 164 -8.43 5.40 5.58
C GLY A 164 -8.76 3.96 5.84
N ILE A 165 -9.36 3.68 6.99
CA ILE A 165 -9.83 2.34 7.31
C ILE A 165 -11.02 2.17 6.37
N GLY A 166 -10.71 1.77 5.14
CA GLY A 166 -11.70 1.63 4.08
C GLY A 166 -12.79 0.72 4.61
N LEU A 167 -14.04 1.10 4.34
CA LEU A 167 -15.21 0.30 4.68
C LEU A 167 -15.09 -1.14 4.13
N ASP A 168 -14.23 -1.34 3.13
CA ASP A 168 -13.85 -2.62 2.54
C ASP A 168 -13.20 -3.59 3.55
N THR A 169 -12.44 -3.10 4.53
CA THR A 169 -11.77 -3.96 5.53
C THR A 169 -12.75 -4.39 6.64
N PHE A 170 -13.91 -3.74 6.75
CA PHE A 170 -14.94 -4.06 7.74
C PHE A 170 -16.15 -4.77 7.15
N TRP A 171 -16.10 -5.19 5.89
CA TRP A 171 -17.22 -5.92 5.28
C TRP A 171 -17.62 -7.17 6.10
N TRP A 172 -16.63 -7.87 6.67
CA TRP A 172 -16.86 -9.00 7.58
C TRP A 172 -17.60 -8.63 8.88
N LEU A 173 -17.44 -7.40 9.37
CA LEU A 173 -18.12 -6.91 10.58
C LEU A 173 -19.61 -6.69 10.32
N PHE A 174 -19.94 -6.13 9.14
CA PHE A 174 -21.33 -6.01 8.69
C PHE A 174 -21.96 -7.39 8.47
N LEU A 175 -21.20 -8.37 7.96
CA LEU A 175 -21.66 -9.74 7.76
C LEU A 175 -21.99 -10.41 9.10
N LEU A 176 -21.12 -10.31 10.10
CA LEU A 176 -21.39 -10.82 11.45
C LEU A 176 -22.61 -10.17 12.10
N LEU A 177 -22.73 -8.84 12.00
CA LEU A 177 -23.89 -8.12 12.53
C LEU A 177 -25.19 -8.57 11.86
N GLY A 178 -25.16 -8.78 10.54
CA GLY A 178 -26.28 -9.31 9.77
C GLY A 178 -26.70 -10.72 10.20
N ILE A 179 -25.74 -11.62 10.45
CA ILE A 179 -26.03 -12.98 10.94
C ILE A 179 -26.75 -12.93 12.29
N VAL A 180 -26.27 -12.11 13.23
CA VAL A 180 -26.88 -11.99 14.57
C VAL A 180 -28.32 -11.48 14.47
N LEU A 181 -28.57 -10.47 13.63
CA LEU A 181 -29.92 -9.94 13.37
C LEU A 181 -30.82 -10.98 12.72
N SER A 182 -30.30 -11.73 11.75
CA SER A 182 -31.04 -12.79 11.06
C SER A 182 -31.47 -13.91 12.01
N LEU A 183 -30.56 -14.39 12.87
CA LEU A 183 -30.86 -15.42 13.87
C LEU A 183 -31.91 -14.93 14.89
N ALA A 184 -31.81 -13.68 15.34
CA ALA A 184 -32.80 -13.08 16.25
C ALA A 184 -34.20 -13.02 15.60
N LEU A 185 -34.29 -12.67 14.31
CA LEU A 185 -35.55 -12.70 13.57
C LEU A 185 -36.11 -14.12 13.43
N ILE A 186 -35.26 -15.10 13.10
CA ILE A 186 -35.69 -16.51 12.98
C ILE A 186 -36.28 -17.01 14.30
N VAL A 187 -35.64 -16.73 15.43
CA VAL A 187 -36.16 -17.08 16.77
C VAL A 187 -37.46 -16.34 17.07
N PHE A 188 -37.54 -15.04 16.75
CA PHE A 188 -38.74 -14.25 16.95
C PHE A 188 -39.93 -14.80 16.15
N PHE A 189 -39.74 -15.16 14.88
CA PHE A 189 -40.78 -15.80 14.06
C PHE A 189 -41.16 -17.19 14.58
N LYS A 190 -40.20 -18.00 15.01
CA LYS A 190 -40.47 -19.32 15.62
C LYS A 190 -41.18 -19.24 16.98
N MET A 191 -41.01 -18.16 17.73
CA MET A 191 -41.70 -17.93 18.99
C MET A 191 -43.05 -17.24 18.80
N LYS A 192 -43.27 -16.58 17.65
CA LYS A 192 -44.55 -16.01 17.23
C LYS A 192 -45.55 -17.08 16.77
N ASP A 193 -45.08 -18.26 16.41
CA ASP A 193 -45.89 -19.46 16.17
C ASP A 193 -45.64 -20.53 17.24
N PRO A 194 -46.47 -20.56 18.30
CA PRO A 194 -46.75 -21.82 18.97
C PRO A 194 -48.25 -21.93 19.25
N GLU A 195 -49.05 -22.25 18.24
CA GLU A 195 -50.37 -22.85 18.48
C GLU A 195 -50.81 -23.73 17.30
N SER A 196 -50.44 -25.02 17.37
CA SER A 196 -51.36 -26.14 17.12
C SER A 196 -50.58 -27.44 16.94
N SER A 197 -50.68 -28.29 17.95
CA SER A 197 -51.05 -29.72 17.88
C SER A 197 -50.40 -30.47 19.04
N GLU A 198 -51.11 -30.41 20.15
CA GLU A 198 -51.06 -31.40 21.21
C GLU A 198 -51.86 -32.63 20.74
N GLN A 199 -51.27 -33.83 20.78
CA GLN A 199 -51.97 -35.03 21.27
C GLN A 199 -51.08 -36.27 21.27
N GLN A 200 -51.05 -36.95 22.42
CA GLN A 200 -51.54 -38.34 22.52
C GLN A 200 -51.74 -38.69 24.01
N ASN A 201 -52.98 -38.98 24.41
CA ASN A 201 -53.37 -40.12 25.24
C ASN A 201 -54.92 -40.18 25.37
N ASP A 202 -55.45 -41.31 24.88
CA ASP A 202 -56.84 -41.82 24.77
C ASP A 202 -57.67 -41.86 26.09
N PRO A 203 -58.97 -42.29 26.13
CA PRO A 203 -59.85 -42.79 25.04
C PRO A 203 -61.34 -42.34 25.05
N SER A 204 -62.05 -42.76 23.98
CA SER A 204 -63.49 -43.11 23.90
C SER A 204 -64.49 -42.01 23.55
N SER A 205 -65.03 -42.03 22.33
CA SER A 205 -66.32 -42.68 22.01
C SER A 205 -66.81 -42.30 20.61
N ASN A 206 -66.93 -43.33 19.76
CA ASN A 206 -68.03 -43.64 18.84
C ASN A 206 -68.60 -42.61 17.83
N LEU A 207 -68.62 -43.08 16.56
CA LEU A 207 -69.75 -43.11 15.60
C LEU A 207 -70.24 -41.72 15.13
N GLU A 208 -70.24 -41.35 13.85
CA GLU A 208 -70.73 -41.97 12.61
C GLU A 208 -70.10 -41.18 11.41
N GLU A 209 -69.68 -41.85 10.32
CA GLU A 209 -70.36 -41.88 9.00
C GLU A 209 -70.53 -40.49 8.32
N SER A 210 -70.25 -40.22 7.05
CA SER A 210 -69.96 -41.02 5.85
C SER A 210 -69.49 -40.08 4.72
N SER A 211 -68.68 -40.61 3.79
CA SER A 211 -68.51 -40.19 2.37
C SER A 211 -67.98 -38.75 2.09
N SER A 212 -67.16 -38.46 1.07
CA SER A 212 -67.07 -39.00 -0.29
C SER A 212 -65.73 -38.60 -0.94
N GLN A 213 -65.35 -39.38 -1.95
CA GLN A 213 -64.16 -39.31 -2.82
C GLN A 213 -64.07 -38.04 -3.68
N ASP A 214 -62.85 -37.60 -4.00
CA ASP A 214 -62.26 -37.51 -5.36
C ASP A 214 -60.92 -36.75 -5.29
N GLU A 215 -59.80 -37.42 -5.60
CA GLU A 215 -58.95 -37.18 -6.80
C GLU A 215 -58.64 -35.71 -7.09
N ASP A 216 -57.38 -35.29 -6.92
CA ASP A 216 -56.47 -35.20 -8.06
C ASP A 216 -55.04 -34.77 -7.66
N GLN A 217 -54.13 -35.04 -8.59
CA GLN A 217 -52.72 -35.36 -8.39
C GLN A 217 -51.77 -34.23 -8.87
N HIS A 218 -50.59 -34.12 -8.23
CA HIS A 218 -49.32 -33.55 -8.74
C HIS A 218 -49.26 -32.01 -8.99
N HIS A 219 -48.15 -31.27 -8.88
CA HIS A 219 -46.72 -31.60 -8.87
C HIS A 219 -45.99 -30.38 -8.23
N LEU A 220 -45.03 -30.63 -7.34
CA LEU A 220 -44.01 -29.66 -6.93
C LEU A 220 -42.83 -29.84 -7.86
N ASP A 221 -42.42 -28.79 -8.60
CA ASP A 221 -41.15 -28.79 -9.32
C ASP A 221 -40.23 -27.66 -8.83
N ILE A 222 -39.04 -28.05 -8.38
CA ILE A 222 -37.88 -27.21 -8.08
C ILE A 222 -36.81 -27.56 -9.13
N ASN A 223 -36.17 -26.56 -9.73
CA ASN A 223 -35.02 -26.75 -10.63
C ASN A 223 -33.68 -26.45 -9.96
N PHE A 224 -32.64 -27.14 -10.43
CA PHE A 224 -31.22 -26.98 -10.09
C PHE A 224 -30.44 -26.59 -11.34
N ILE A 225 -29.49 -25.65 -11.23
CA ILE A 225 -28.55 -25.30 -12.31
C ILE A 225 -27.13 -25.38 -11.74
N SER A 226 -26.29 -26.18 -12.39
CA SER A 226 -24.83 -26.14 -12.23
C SER A 226 -24.18 -25.92 -13.59
N GLU A 227 -23.13 -25.10 -13.62
CA GLU A 227 -22.30 -24.88 -14.79
C GLU A 227 -21.20 -25.94 -14.87
N VAL A 228 -21.11 -26.60 -16.02
CA VAL A 228 -20.06 -27.58 -16.36
C VAL A 228 -19.06 -26.87 -17.23
N ASP A 229 -17.83 -26.83 -16.75
CA ASP A 229 -16.65 -26.41 -17.51
C ASP A 229 -16.12 -27.62 -18.27
N GLU A 230 -16.20 -27.58 -19.59
CA GLU A 230 -15.46 -28.51 -20.44
C GLU A 230 -15.17 -27.85 -21.78
N ASN A 231 -13.92 -27.45 -22.00
CA ASN A 231 -13.14 -28.04 -23.08
C ASN A 231 -11.67 -27.63 -23.08
N VAL A 232 -10.83 -28.65 -22.96
CA VAL A 232 -9.54 -28.85 -23.64
C VAL A 232 -9.61 -30.29 -24.16
N PRO A 233 -9.11 -30.68 -25.35
CA PRO A 233 -8.06 -30.04 -26.15
C PRO A 233 -8.47 -29.54 -27.55
#